data_AF-A0A7S0M5Z8-F1
#
_entry.id   AF-A0A7S0M5Z8-F1
#
_cell.length_a   1.000
_cell.length_b   1.000
_cell.length_c   1.000
_cell.angle_alpha   90.00
_cell.angle_beta   90.00
_cell.angle_gamma   90.00
#
_symmetry.space_group_name_H-M   'P 1'
#
loop_
_entity.id
_entity.type
_entity.pdbx_description
1 polymer ?
#
loop_
_entity_poly.entity_id
_entity_poly.type
_entity_poly.pdbx_seq_one_letter_code
_entity_poly.pdbx_strand_id
1 'polypeptide(L)'
;AGRAGRGAGPRAGAGTPTILSLLRLGGGRRPPTFIRTNAVTVAFQGLNDAYGTPAYRELNPGIFYPVTYSFLFGVMFGDVGHGALLLLSALALVLMERQLGREKLNELLQPAFEGRYLLLLMGVFSVYCGLMYNECFGRSLLPWSFFALTCPDGARACDALPAGVPPVGVDPVWGVAENKLAYVNSLKMKLSILVGVAHMTFGLACKTANCLHFARWKDLLLENVPEFLFLWSLFGYLSVLIVLKWTTDWVGLGLRPPSLLDTLLHMLLSPGAPIPDEDRMYPGQEVVQAGLVALALVCVPWMLLLKPLILASEHRGGYDPIPDAPAGGEEGR
;
A
#
# COMPACT_ATOMS: atom_id res chain seq x y z
N ALA A 1 32.76 16.00 11.00
CA ALA A 1 33.22 17.38 10.72
C ALA A 1 34.39 17.83 11.63
N GLY A 2 34.25 17.83 12.96
CA GLY A 2 35.26 18.41 13.88
C GLY A 2 36.68 17.79 13.85
N ARG A 3 36.83 16.49 13.55
CA ARG A 3 38.16 15.86 13.40
C ARG A 3 38.86 16.20 12.08
N ALA A 4 38.11 16.38 10.99
CA ALA A 4 38.68 16.70 9.68
C ALA A 4 39.14 18.17 9.60
N GLY A 5 38.36 19.11 10.17
CA GLY A 5 38.72 20.53 10.20
C GLY A 5 39.94 20.85 11.05
N ARG A 6 40.16 20.10 12.15
CA ARG A 6 41.37 20.24 12.99
C ARG A 6 42.65 19.77 12.30
N GLY A 7 42.57 18.85 11.34
CA GLY A 7 43.72 18.34 10.60
C GLY A 7 44.10 19.18 9.38
N ALA A 8 43.21 20.04 8.90
CA ALA A 8 43.42 20.84 7.69
C ALA A 8 44.30 22.08 7.93
N GLY A 9 44.08 22.81 9.03
CA GLY A 9 44.88 23.99 9.40
C GLY A 9 46.38 23.71 9.50
N PRO A 10 46.82 22.68 10.26
CA PRO A 10 48.24 22.33 10.36
C PRO A 10 48.85 21.85 9.05
N ARG A 11 48.07 21.17 8.19
CA ARG A 11 48.53 20.67 6.88
C ARG A 11 48.69 21.77 5.83
N ALA A 12 47.93 22.86 5.95
CA ALA A 12 47.96 23.99 5.02
C ALA A 12 48.97 25.07 5.41
N GLY A 13 49.66 24.94 6.55
CA GLY A 13 50.59 25.97 7.06
C GLY A 13 49.92 27.29 7.45
N ALA A 14 48.59 27.34 7.42
CA ALA A 14 47.80 28.52 7.79
C ALA A 14 47.61 28.55 9.31
N GLY A 15 48.15 29.59 9.96
CA GLY A 15 48.02 29.82 11.40
C GLY A 15 46.63 30.26 11.86
N THR A 16 45.62 30.21 10.99
CA THR A 16 44.24 30.60 11.33
C THR A 16 43.49 29.42 11.99
N PRO A 17 42.92 29.60 13.20
CA PRO A 17 42.13 28.55 13.83
C PRO A 17 40.85 28.30 13.04
N THR A 18 40.50 27.03 12.81
CA THR A 18 39.21 26.67 12.22
C THR A 18 38.09 26.87 13.26
N ILE A 19 37.31 27.92 13.09
CA ILE A 19 36.18 28.24 13.96
C ILE A 19 34.93 27.50 13.44
N LEU A 20 34.43 26.56 14.23
CA LEU A 20 33.14 25.90 13.97
C LEU A 20 32.11 26.48 14.95
N SER A 21 31.35 27.48 14.50
CA SER A 21 30.21 27.99 15.25
C SER A 21 28.95 27.19 14.88
N LEU A 22 28.33 26.56 15.89
CA LEU A 22 27.02 25.93 15.72
C LEU A 22 25.96 27.02 15.75
N LEU A 23 25.66 27.58 14.57
CA LEU A 23 24.49 28.41 14.37
C LEU A 23 23.25 27.51 14.45
N ARG A 24 22.50 27.60 15.55
CA ARG A 24 21.14 27.07 15.58
C ARG A 24 20.32 27.96 14.65
N LEU A 25 19.90 27.42 13.52
CA LEU A 25 18.94 28.08 12.63
C LEU A 25 17.76 28.56 13.48
N GLY A 26 17.49 29.86 13.47
CA GLY A 26 16.31 30.43 14.12
C GLY A 26 15.04 29.76 13.58
N GLY A 27 13.97 29.74 14.38
CA GLY A 27 12.77 28.89 14.24
C GLY A 27 11.96 28.98 12.93
N GLY A 28 12.40 29.74 11.92
CA GLY A 28 11.75 29.87 10.62
C GLY A 28 12.34 29.02 9.49
N ARG A 29 13.57 28.48 9.60
CA ARG A 29 14.21 27.73 8.49
C ARG A 29 14.16 26.23 8.74
N ARG A 30 13.49 25.49 7.84
CA ARG A 30 13.43 24.02 7.86
C ARG A 30 14.75 23.44 7.36
N PRO A 31 15.43 22.58 8.14
CA PRO A 31 16.66 21.94 7.70
C PRO A 31 16.40 20.90 6.59
N PRO A 32 17.40 20.59 5.74
CA PRO A 32 17.27 19.59 4.70
C PRO A 32 17.09 18.18 5.27
N THR A 33 16.40 17.33 4.52
CA THR A 33 16.28 15.89 4.82
C THR A 33 17.44 15.12 4.22
N PHE A 34 18.00 14.21 5.01
CA PHE A 34 19.02 13.28 4.57
C PHE A 34 18.69 11.88 5.07
N ILE A 35 18.46 10.96 4.13
CA ILE A 35 18.12 9.58 4.41
C ILE A 35 19.35 8.73 4.09
N ARG A 36 19.82 7.97 5.08
CA ARG A 36 20.94 7.05 4.88
C ARG A 36 20.44 5.84 4.09
N THR A 37 20.88 5.72 2.85
CA THR A 37 20.58 4.58 1.99
C THR A 37 21.70 3.54 2.06
N ASN A 38 21.31 2.27 1.94
CA ASN A 38 22.20 1.13 1.74
C ASN A 38 22.11 0.70 0.26
N ALA A 39 22.98 -0.22 -0.16
CA ALA A 39 22.95 -0.77 -1.53
C ALA A 39 21.58 -1.33 -1.95
N VAL A 40 20.81 -1.87 -1.00
CA VAL A 40 19.45 -2.38 -1.24
C VAL A 40 18.42 -1.24 -1.32
N THR A 41 18.47 -0.28 -0.39
CA THR A 41 17.42 0.75 -0.25
C THR A 41 17.59 1.93 -1.18
N VAL A 42 18.75 2.09 -1.82
CA VAL A 42 19.02 3.23 -2.72
C VAL A 42 18.04 3.28 -3.91
N ALA A 43 17.72 2.12 -4.50
CA ALA A 43 16.80 2.05 -5.63
C ALA A 43 15.36 2.43 -5.21
N PHE A 44 14.90 1.91 -4.07
CA PHE A 44 13.57 2.21 -3.54
C PHE A 44 13.45 3.66 -3.09
N GLN A 45 14.51 4.22 -2.51
CA GLN A 45 14.55 5.63 -2.13
C GLN A 45 14.55 6.52 -3.37
N GLY A 46 15.28 6.17 -4.43
CA GLY A 46 15.25 6.89 -5.71
C GLY A 46 13.84 6.94 -6.30
N LEU A 47 13.09 5.83 -6.23
CA LEU A 47 11.69 5.80 -6.67
C LEU A 47 10.79 6.74 -5.84
N ASN A 48 11.02 6.81 -4.52
CA ASN A 48 10.27 7.72 -3.66
C ASN A 48 10.63 9.20 -3.89
N ASP A 49 11.92 9.50 -3.98
CA ASP A 49 12.43 10.87 -4.17
C ASP A 49 12.04 11.45 -5.53
N ALA A 50 11.81 10.58 -6.53
CA ALA A 50 11.25 10.98 -7.82
C ALA A 50 9.82 11.53 -7.73
N TYR A 51 9.03 11.10 -6.74
CA TYR A 51 7.70 11.67 -6.46
C TYR A 51 7.81 12.93 -5.62
N GLY A 52 8.64 12.91 -4.58
CA GLY A 52 8.88 14.07 -3.74
C GLY A 52 9.76 13.73 -2.54
N THR A 53 10.55 14.72 -2.10
CA THR A 53 11.37 14.55 -0.89
C THR A 53 10.53 14.77 0.36
N PRO A 54 10.60 13.87 1.37
CA PRO A 54 9.82 14.01 2.60
C PRO A 54 10.26 15.22 3.41
N ALA A 55 9.37 15.74 4.26
CA ALA A 55 9.68 16.86 5.14
C ALA A 55 10.64 16.44 6.28
N TYR A 56 11.27 17.42 6.92
CA TYR A 56 12.21 17.16 8.01
C TYR A 56 11.57 16.40 9.17
N ARG A 57 12.16 15.23 9.49
CA ARG A 57 11.68 14.26 10.51
C ARG A 57 10.30 13.66 10.23
N GLU A 58 9.83 13.71 8.99
CA GLU A 58 8.67 12.94 8.57
C GLU A 58 9.01 11.46 8.36
N LEU A 59 8.04 10.56 8.55
CA LEU A 59 8.19 9.15 8.24
C LEU A 59 8.52 8.96 6.75
N ASN A 60 9.61 8.24 6.49
CA ASN A 60 10.02 7.93 5.13
C ASN A 60 9.18 6.77 4.55
N PRO A 61 8.36 7.00 3.51
CA PRO A 61 7.60 5.92 2.86
C PRO A 61 8.50 4.91 2.12
N GLY A 62 9.70 5.31 1.71
CA GLY A 62 10.65 4.46 0.99
C GLY A 62 11.12 3.22 1.77
N ILE A 63 10.90 3.18 3.09
CA ILE A 63 11.20 2.00 3.92
C ILE A 63 10.21 0.85 3.65
N PHE A 64 8.96 1.16 3.29
CA PHE A 64 7.93 0.15 3.04
C PHE A 64 7.91 -0.37 1.60
N TYR A 65 8.42 0.45 0.68
CA TYR A 65 8.43 0.17 -0.77
C TYR A 65 9.05 -1.18 -1.14
N PRO A 66 10.16 -1.66 -0.54
CA PRO A 66 10.68 -2.98 -0.84
C PRO A 66 9.63 -4.08 -0.78
N VAL A 67 8.81 -4.10 0.27
CA VAL A 67 7.80 -5.15 0.42
C VAL A 67 6.55 -4.80 -0.37
N THR A 68 5.99 -3.60 -0.18
CA THR A 68 4.67 -3.27 -0.73
C THR A 68 4.68 -3.14 -2.25
N TYR A 69 5.68 -2.45 -2.82
CA TYR A 69 5.77 -2.27 -4.27
C TYR A 69 6.02 -3.61 -4.98
N SER A 70 6.99 -4.38 -4.49
CA SER A 70 7.32 -5.68 -5.11
C SER A 70 6.20 -6.71 -4.93
N PHE A 71 5.47 -6.70 -3.81
CA PHE A 71 4.30 -7.55 -3.61
C PHE A 71 3.15 -7.18 -4.55
N LEU A 72 2.80 -5.90 -4.67
CA LEU A 72 1.74 -5.45 -5.58
C LEU A 72 2.10 -5.73 -7.04
N PHE A 73 3.36 -5.56 -7.42
CA PHE A 73 3.84 -6.01 -8.71
C PHE A 73 3.65 -7.52 -8.90
N GLY A 74 3.99 -8.33 -7.90
CA GLY A 74 3.79 -9.79 -7.94
C GLY A 74 2.33 -10.20 -8.12
N VAL A 75 1.39 -9.49 -7.47
CA VAL A 75 -0.06 -9.73 -7.62
C VAL A 75 -0.53 -9.45 -9.06
N MET A 76 0.03 -8.42 -9.71
CA MET A 76 -0.28 -8.05 -11.10
C MET A 76 0.40 -8.96 -12.13
N PHE A 77 1.66 -9.32 -11.88
CA PHE A 77 2.52 -10.13 -12.74
C PHE A 77 2.70 -11.54 -12.17
N GLY A 78 1.61 -12.14 -11.70
CA GLY A 78 1.63 -13.44 -11.03
C GLY A 78 1.69 -14.60 -12.03
N ASP A 79 2.90 -14.99 -12.44
CA ASP A 79 3.18 -16.18 -13.25
C ASP A 79 4.52 -16.76 -12.80
N VAL A 80 4.56 -18.05 -12.49
CA VAL A 80 5.80 -18.73 -12.05
C VAL A 80 6.87 -18.70 -13.13
N GLY A 81 6.49 -18.89 -14.40
CA GLY A 81 7.42 -18.95 -15.53
C GLY A 81 8.06 -17.61 -15.82
N HIS A 82 7.24 -16.59 -16.06
CA HIS A 82 7.72 -15.24 -16.32
C HIS A 82 8.43 -14.63 -15.09
N GLY A 83 7.91 -14.90 -13.88
CA GLY A 83 8.55 -14.50 -12.63
C GLY A 83 9.92 -15.14 -12.43
N ALA A 84 10.09 -16.42 -12.80
CA ALA A 84 11.38 -17.11 -12.75
C ALA A 84 12.40 -16.51 -13.73
N LEU A 85 11.98 -16.14 -14.95
CA LEU A 85 12.86 -15.46 -15.91
C LEU A 85 13.30 -14.08 -15.40
N LEU A 86 12.37 -13.32 -14.79
CA LEU A 86 12.69 -12.04 -14.14
C LEU A 86 13.65 -12.24 -12.96
N LEU A 87 13.42 -13.26 -12.13
CA LEU A 87 14.28 -13.59 -11.00
C LEU A 87 15.70 -13.99 -11.47
N LEU A 88 15.81 -14.83 -12.52
CA LEU A 88 17.09 -15.27 -13.06
C LEU A 88 17.88 -14.10 -13.68
N SER A 89 17.21 -13.23 -14.45
CA SER A 89 17.85 -12.04 -15.02
C SER A 89 18.31 -11.05 -13.94
N ALA A 90 17.49 -10.84 -12.90
CA ALA A 90 17.87 -10.01 -11.76
C ALA A 90 19.04 -10.62 -10.95
N LEU A 91 19.03 -11.94 -10.75
CA LEU A 91 20.11 -12.66 -10.08
C LEU A 91 21.42 -12.53 -10.86
N ALA A 92 21.38 -12.62 -12.19
CA ALA A 92 22.56 -12.42 -13.04
C ALA A 92 23.16 -11.01 -12.84
N LEU A 93 22.33 -9.97 -12.78
CA LEU A 93 22.78 -8.59 -12.52
C LEU A 93 23.41 -8.43 -11.12
N VAL A 94 22.86 -9.10 -10.11
CA VAL A 94 23.41 -9.08 -8.74
C VAL A 94 24.76 -9.83 -8.67
N LEU A 95 24.88 -10.97 -9.33
CA LEU A 95 26.14 -11.74 -9.37
C LEU A 95 27.25 -10.99 -10.12
N MET A 96 26.90 -10.26 -11.18
CA MET A 96 27.83 -9.49 -12.00
C MET A 96 28.12 -8.06 -11.47
N GLU A 97 27.67 -7.72 -10.25
CA GLU A 97 27.77 -6.37 -9.68
C GLU A 97 29.20 -5.80 -9.69
N ARG A 98 30.22 -6.62 -9.43
CA ARG A 98 31.62 -6.18 -9.40
C ARG A 98 32.17 -5.83 -10.79
N GLN A 99 31.68 -6.49 -11.84
CA GLN A 99 32.13 -6.28 -13.22
C GLN A 99 31.39 -5.07 -13.82
N LEU A 100 30.05 -5.09 -13.74
CA LEU A 100 29.18 -4.05 -14.29
C LEU A 100 29.34 -2.70 -13.57
N GLY A 101 29.70 -2.70 -12.28
CA GLY A 101 29.95 -1.46 -11.54
C GLY A 101 31.23 -0.71 -11.95
N ARG A 102 32.11 -1.33 -12.76
CA ARG A 102 33.34 -0.71 -13.27
C ARG A 102 33.18 -0.15 -14.68
N GLU A 103 32.17 -0.61 -15.42
CA GLU A 103 31.94 -0.24 -16.81
C GLU A 103 30.85 0.83 -16.92
N LYS A 104 30.96 1.69 -17.94
CA LYS A 104 29.85 2.60 -18.29
C LYS A 104 28.82 1.80 -19.08
N LEU A 105 27.70 1.51 -18.44
CA LEU A 105 26.58 0.80 -19.06
C LEU A 105 25.80 1.70 -20.02
N ASN A 106 25.06 1.09 -20.95
CA ASN A 106 24.12 1.78 -21.83
C ASN A 106 22.97 2.40 -21.03
N GLU A 107 22.33 3.45 -21.57
CA GLU A 107 21.22 4.18 -20.93
C GLU A 107 20.02 3.29 -20.54
N LEU A 108 19.84 2.14 -21.21
CA LEU A 108 18.82 1.14 -20.86
C LEU A 108 19.25 0.20 -19.73
N LEU A 109 20.53 -0.17 -19.68
CA LEU A 109 21.05 -1.13 -18.71
C LEU A 109 21.40 -0.47 -17.37
N GLN A 110 21.76 0.81 -17.39
CA GLN A 110 22.07 1.59 -16.19
C GLN A 110 20.91 1.63 -15.17
N PRO A 111 19.68 2.03 -15.53
CA PRO A 111 18.56 2.03 -14.57
C PRO A 111 18.19 0.63 -14.09
N ALA A 112 18.32 -0.39 -14.95
CA ALA A 112 18.10 -1.79 -14.56
C ALA A 112 19.15 -2.28 -13.55
N PHE A 113 20.40 -1.84 -13.69
CA PHE A 113 21.49 -2.18 -12.76
C PHE A 113 21.35 -1.46 -11.40
N GLU A 114 20.97 -0.18 -11.42
CA GLU A 114 20.65 0.59 -10.22
C GLU A 114 19.47 -0.06 -9.46
N GLY A 115 18.47 -0.55 -10.19
CA GLY A 115 17.29 -1.26 -9.68
C GLY A 115 17.45 -2.76 -9.44
N ARG A 116 18.67 -3.33 -9.41
CA ARG A 116 18.86 -4.80 -9.35
C ARG A 116 18.13 -5.50 -8.19
N TYR A 117 18.15 -4.90 -7.00
CA TYR A 117 17.45 -5.46 -5.82
C TYR A 117 15.94 -5.31 -5.90
N LEU A 118 15.46 -4.25 -6.57
CA LEU A 118 14.04 -4.06 -6.87
C LEU A 118 13.54 -5.16 -7.81
N LEU A 119 14.26 -5.41 -8.91
CA LEU A 119 13.94 -6.48 -9.87
C LEU A 119 13.99 -7.88 -9.23
N LEU A 120 14.99 -8.13 -8.37
CA LEU A 120 15.12 -9.39 -7.66
C LEU A 120 13.88 -9.63 -6.77
N LEU A 121 13.49 -8.64 -5.99
CA LEU A 121 12.37 -8.77 -5.06
C LEU A 121 11.02 -8.88 -5.81
N MET A 122 10.86 -8.15 -6.93
CA MET A 122 9.74 -8.30 -7.86
C MET A 122 9.64 -9.71 -8.43
N GLY A 123 10.77 -10.30 -8.83
CA GLY A 123 10.84 -11.69 -9.31
C GLY A 123 10.42 -12.71 -8.24
N VAL A 124 10.93 -12.56 -7.00
CA VAL A 124 10.56 -13.45 -5.88
C VAL A 124 9.05 -13.38 -5.59
N PHE A 125 8.48 -12.19 -5.48
CA PHE A 125 7.05 -12.04 -5.22
C PHE A 125 6.17 -12.46 -6.40
N SER A 126 6.63 -12.28 -7.64
CA SER A 126 5.95 -12.77 -8.84
C SER A 126 5.89 -14.31 -8.87
N VAL A 127 6.99 -14.99 -8.53
CA VAL A 127 6.99 -16.47 -8.40
C VAL A 127 6.07 -16.92 -7.27
N TYR A 128 6.08 -16.24 -6.11
CA TYR A 128 5.17 -16.54 -5.00
C TYR A 128 3.70 -16.39 -5.40
N CYS A 129 3.32 -15.26 -6.01
CA CYS A 129 1.94 -15.03 -6.45
C CYS A 129 1.54 -15.97 -7.59
N GLY A 130 2.46 -16.27 -8.52
CA GLY A 130 2.25 -17.26 -9.57
C GLY A 130 1.99 -18.66 -9.02
N LEU A 131 2.67 -19.05 -7.94
CA LEU A 131 2.42 -20.32 -7.25
C LEU A 131 1.04 -20.32 -6.57
N MET A 132 0.63 -19.20 -5.96
CA MET A 132 -0.71 -19.05 -5.38
C MET A 132 -1.82 -19.07 -6.45
N TYR A 133 -1.59 -18.48 -7.62
CA TYR A 133 -2.50 -18.59 -8.77
C TYR A 133 -2.43 -19.94 -9.47
N ASN A 134 -1.39 -20.72 -9.18
CA ASN A 134 -1.12 -22.01 -9.81
C ASN A 134 -1.02 -21.89 -11.34
N GLU A 135 -0.36 -20.84 -11.84
CA GLU A 135 -0.16 -20.61 -13.28
C GLU A 135 1.34 -20.52 -13.62
N CYS A 136 1.75 -21.31 -14.61
CA CYS A 136 3.09 -21.30 -15.19
C CYS A 136 2.99 -21.33 -16.72
N PHE A 137 3.37 -20.24 -17.39
CA PHE A 137 3.25 -20.09 -18.86
C PHE A 137 1.85 -20.45 -19.40
N GLY A 138 0.79 -20.10 -18.65
CA GLY A 138 -0.60 -20.39 -19.01
C GLY A 138 -1.09 -21.82 -18.74
N ARG A 139 -0.29 -22.66 -18.06
CA ARG A 139 -0.71 -24.01 -17.61
C ARG A 139 -0.73 -24.11 -16.09
N SER A 140 -1.59 -24.99 -15.57
CA SER A 140 -1.64 -25.33 -14.15
C SER A 140 -0.37 -26.10 -13.74
N LEU A 141 0.27 -25.70 -12.65
CA LEU A 141 1.55 -26.28 -12.20
C LEU A 141 1.36 -27.49 -11.26
N LEU A 142 0.45 -27.36 -10.29
CA LEU A 142 0.21 -28.38 -9.27
C LEU A 142 -0.57 -29.56 -9.87
N PRO A 143 -0.18 -30.82 -9.61
CA PRO A 143 -0.87 -31.99 -10.16
C PRO A 143 -2.01 -32.51 -9.27
N TRP A 144 -2.20 -31.95 -8.07
CA TRP A 144 -3.19 -32.44 -7.11
C TRP A 144 -4.48 -31.60 -7.18
N SER A 145 -5.58 -32.26 -7.55
CA SER A 145 -6.94 -31.69 -7.54
C SER A 145 -7.68 -32.14 -6.28
N PHE A 146 -8.45 -31.23 -5.70
CA PHE A 146 -9.37 -31.50 -4.59
C PHE A 146 -10.84 -31.50 -5.05
N PHE A 147 -11.06 -31.52 -6.37
CA PHE A 147 -12.34 -31.80 -6.99
C PHE A 147 -12.39 -33.23 -7.52
N ALA A 148 -13.48 -33.93 -7.22
CA ALA A 148 -13.80 -35.22 -7.80
C ALA A 148 -14.57 -34.99 -9.11
N LEU A 149 -14.06 -35.51 -10.22
CA LEU A 149 -14.73 -35.44 -11.51
C LEU A 149 -15.68 -36.64 -11.64
N THR A 150 -16.97 -36.37 -11.76
CA THR A 150 -17.98 -37.37 -12.12
C THR A 150 -18.33 -37.18 -13.59
N CYS A 151 -17.82 -38.08 -14.42
CA CYS A 151 -18.13 -38.10 -15.86
C CYS A 151 -19.15 -39.21 -16.12
N PRO A 152 -20.37 -38.88 -16.59
CA PRO A 152 -21.30 -39.89 -17.11
C PRO A 152 -20.72 -40.58 -18.34
N ASP A 153 -20.94 -41.88 -18.50
CA ASP A 153 -20.43 -42.65 -19.65
C ASP A 153 -20.86 -42.03 -20.99
N GLY A 154 -19.90 -41.59 -21.79
CA GLY A 154 -20.13 -40.99 -23.11
C GLY A 154 -20.42 -39.47 -23.11
N ALA A 155 -20.41 -38.80 -21.95
CA ALA A 155 -20.57 -37.35 -21.87
C ALA A 155 -19.26 -36.60 -22.22
N ARG A 156 -19.39 -35.49 -22.97
CA ARG A 156 -18.28 -34.56 -23.24
C ARG A 156 -18.02 -33.56 -22.11
N ALA A 157 -18.96 -33.44 -21.17
CA ALA A 157 -18.88 -32.57 -20.01
C ALA A 157 -18.86 -33.43 -18.74
N CYS A 158 -17.95 -33.12 -17.83
CA CYS A 158 -17.85 -33.74 -16.52
C CYS A 158 -18.17 -32.70 -15.45
N ASP A 159 -18.99 -33.08 -14.49
CA ASP A 159 -19.24 -32.23 -13.33
C ASP A 159 -18.11 -32.42 -12.31
N ALA A 160 -17.59 -31.31 -11.81
CA ALA A 160 -16.56 -31.30 -10.77
C ALA A 160 -17.23 -31.03 -9.42
N LEU A 161 -17.30 -32.08 -8.58
CA LEU A 161 -17.83 -31.98 -7.22
C LEU A 161 -16.69 -31.65 -6.23
N PRO A 162 -16.90 -30.72 -5.29
CA PRO A 162 -15.88 -30.38 -4.31
C PRO A 162 -15.68 -31.56 -3.34
N ALA A 163 -14.48 -32.15 -3.32
CA ALA A 163 -14.11 -33.19 -2.36
C ALA A 163 -13.37 -32.62 -1.13
N GLY A 164 -12.73 -31.46 -1.29
CA GLY A 164 -12.08 -30.72 -0.22
C GLY A 164 -11.58 -29.35 -0.67
N VAL A 165 -10.99 -28.60 0.26
CA VAL A 165 -10.36 -27.30 -0.02
C VAL A 165 -8.87 -27.53 -0.32
N PRO A 166 -8.32 -27.01 -1.43
CA PRO A 166 -6.90 -27.14 -1.70
C PRO A 166 -6.08 -26.40 -0.61
N PRO A 167 -5.00 -26.99 -0.09
CA PRO A 167 -4.22 -26.40 0.99
C PRO A 167 -3.43 -25.16 0.55
N VAL A 168 -3.07 -25.08 -0.74
CA VAL A 168 -2.28 -23.98 -1.30
C VAL A 168 -2.81 -23.61 -2.67
N GLY A 169 -3.07 -22.33 -2.86
CA GLY A 169 -3.39 -21.73 -4.15
C GLY A 169 -4.71 -22.17 -4.77
N VAL A 170 -4.86 -21.87 -6.06
CA VAL A 170 -6.06 -22.23 -6.84
C VAL A 170 -5.95 -23.66 -7.35
N ASP A 171 -7.06 -24.40 -7.27
CA ASP A 171 -7.12 -25.79 -7.73
C ASP A 171 -6.79 -25.90 -9.24
N PRO A 172 -5.94 -26.87 -9.65
CA PRO A 172 -5.62 -27.14 -11.06
C PRO A 172 -6.82 -27.36 -11.98
N VAL A 173 -7.95 -27.88 -11.47
CA VAL A 173 -9.18 -28.14 -12.25
C VAL A 173 -9.70 -26.88 -12.95
N TRP A 174 -9.54 -25.71 -12.33
CA TRP A 174 -9.91 -24.44 -12.94
C TRP A 174 -9.10 -24.12 -14.20
N GLY A 175 -7.98 -24.77 -14.46
CA GLY A 175 -7.22 -24.63 -15.71
C GLY A 175 -7.89 -25.28 -16.92
N VAL A 176 -8.76 -26.28 -16.69
CA VAL A 176 -9.44 -27.07 -17.74
C VAL A 176 -10.93 -26.71 -17.85
N ALA A 177 -11.50 -26.08 -16.83
CA ALA A 177 -12.91 -25.75 -16.77
C ALA A 177 -13.30 -24.62 -17.75
N GLU A 178 -14.44 -24.77 -18.43
CA GLU A 178 -14.98 -23.74 -19.35
C GLU A 178 -15.38 -22.45 -18.60
N ASN A 179 -15.82 -22.58 -17.35
CA ASN A 179 -16.22 -21.47 -16.49
C ASN A 179 -15.05 -20.83 -15.69
N LYS A 180 -13.79 -21.12 -16.04
CA LYS A 180 -12.58 -20.55 -15.41
C LYS A 180 -12.64 -19.03 -15.27
N LEU A 181 -13.00 -18.34 -16.36
CA LEU A 181 -12.96 -16.88 -16.41
C LEU A 181 -13.91 -16.24 -15.39
N ALA A 182 -15.11 -16.80 -15.21
CA ALA A 182 -16.07 -16.28 -14.25
C ALA A 182 -15.57 -16.42 -12.81
N TYR A 183 -14.97 -17.57 -12.48
CA TYR A 183 -14.39 -17.82 -11.15
C TYR A 183 -13.17 -16.93 -10.88
N VAL A 184 -12.17 -16.95 -11.78
CA VAL A 184 -10.90 -16.22 -11.59
C VAL A 184 -11.12 -14.70 -11.57
N ASN A 185 -12.02 -14.16 -12.40
CA ASN A 185 -12.32 -12.72 -12.39
C ASN A 185 -12.99 -12.31 -11.08
N SER A 186 -13.94 -13.11 -10.57
CA SER A 186 -14.60 -12.85 -9.28
C SER A 186 -13.60 -12.90 -8.12
N LEU A 187 -12.69 -13.88 -8.12
CA LEU A 187 -11.63 -14.01 -7.12
C LEU A 187 -10.68 -12.80 -7.17
N LYS A 188 -10.14 -12.47 -8.35
CA LYS A 188 -9.17 -11.38 -8.53
C LYS A 188 -9.76 -10.01 -8.20
N MET A 189 -11.02 -9.75 -8.58
CA MET A 189 -11.69 -8.49 -8.23
C MET A 189 -11.80 -8.32 -6.71
N LYS A 190 -12.27 -9.35 -5.99
CA LYS A 190 -12.41 -9.31 -4.53
C LYS A 190 -11.06 -9.21 -3.82
N LEU A 191 -10.06 -9.96 -4.29
CA LEU A 191 -8.69 -9.88 -3.78
C LEU A 191 -8.12 -8.46 -3.93
N SER A 192 -8.29 -7.83 -5.09
CA SER A 192 -7.84 -6.45 -5.34
C SER A 192 -8.49 -5.45 -4.38
N ILE A 193 -9.78 -5.61 -4.07
CA ILE A 193 -10.47 -4.75 -3.10
C ILE A 193 -9.86 -4.94 -1.70
N LEU A 194 -9.68 -6.18 -1.24
CA LEU A 194 -9.10 -6.47 0.09
C LEU A 194 -7.68 -5.92 0.22
N VAL A 195 -6.81 -6.16 -0.77
CA VAL A 195 -5.44 -5.66 -0.79
C VAL A 195 -5.41 -4.13 -0.84
N GLY A 196 -6.29 -3.51 -1.64
CA GLY A 196 -6.42 -2.06 -1.74
C GLY A 196 -6.83 -1.40 -0.43
N VAL A 197 -7.87 -1.91 0.24
CA VAL A 197 -8.34 -1.38 1.53
C VAL A 197 -7.28 -1.56 2.62
N ALA A 198 -6.58 -2.71 2.65
CA ALA A 198 -5.47 -2.93 3.57
C ALA A 198 -4.32 -1.93 3.33
N HIS A 199 -3.94 -1.68 2.08
CA HIS A 199 -2.88 -0.74 1.72
C HIS A 199 -3.25 0.70 2.07
N MET A 200 -4.48 1.14 1.77
CA MET A 200 -4.95 2.49 2.14
C MET A 200 -5.03 2.66 3.67
N THR A 201 -5.50 1.65 4.39
CA THR A 201 -5.54 1.66 5.86
C THR A 201 -4.12 1.77 6.45
N PHE A 202 -3.15 1.07 5.87
CA PHE A 202 -1.74 1.18 6.25
C PHE A 202 -1.20 2.60 6.00
N GLY A 203 -1.52 3.23 4.87
CA GLY A 203 -1.15 4.61 4.59
C GLY A 203 -1.70 5.60 5.62
N LEU A 204 -2.94 5.41 6.05
CA LEU A 204 -3.56 6.23 7.09
C LEU A 204 -2.96 5.98 8.48
N ALA A 205 -2.55 4.75 8.79
CA ALA A 205 -1.79 4.44 10.01
C ALA A 205 -0.44 5.17 10.03
N CYS A 206 0.25 5.27 8.89
CA CYS A 206 1.47 6.07 8.74
C CYS A 206 1.22 7.58 8.98
N LYS A 207 0.11 8.13 8.46
CA LYS A 207 -0.33 9.51 8.76
C LYS A 207 -0.58 9.71 10.26
N THR A 208 -1.22 8.75 10.91
CA THR A 208 -1.46 8.74 12.37
C THR A 208 -0.13 8.82 13.13
N ALA A 209 0.85 7.98 12.76
CA ALA A 209 2.17 7.95 13.38
C ALA A 209 2.92 9.29 13.24
N ASN A 210 2.83 9.93 12.08
CA ASN A 210 3.38 11.27 11.85
C ASN A 210 2.73 12.32 12.77
N CYS A 211 1.39 12.33 12.86
CA CYS A 211 0.66 13.27 13.72
C CYS A 211 1.03 13.11 15.20
N LEU A 212 1.19 11.86 15.65
CA LEU A 212 1.62 11.54 17.01
C LEU A 212 3.05 12.00 17.27
N HIS A 213 3.98 11.76 16.34
CA HIS A 213 5.38 12.18 16.48
C HIS A 213 5.54 13.71 16.54
N PHE A 214 4.76 14.47 15.75
CA PHE A 214 4.77 15.94 15.80
C PHE A 214 3.81 16.54 16.84
N ALA A 215 3.15 15.71 17.66
CA ALA A 215 2.17 16.12 18.68
C ALA A 215 1.07 17.07 18.16
N ARG A 216 0.62 16.88 16.92
CA ARG A 216 -0.44 17.70 16.30
C ARG A 216 -1.82 17.10 16.55
N TRP A 217 -2.31 17.25 17.78
CA TRP A 217 -3.59 16.67 18.22
C TRP A 217 -4.81 17.13 17.41
N LYS A 218 -4.79 18.39 16.94
CA LYS A 218 -5.87 18.94 16.10
C LYS A 218 -5.96 18.20 14.76
N ASP A 219 -4.84 17.98 14.09
CA ASP A 219 -4.80 17.25 12.82
C ASP A 219 -5.20 15.78 13.02
N LEU A 220 -4.81 15.17 14.14
CA LEU A 220 -5.18 13.80 14.46
C LEU A 220 -6.70 13.62 14.61
N LEU A 221 -7.35 14.48 15.39
CA LEU A 221 -8.78 14.33 15.71
C LEU A 221 -9.71 14.88 14.63
N LEU A 222 -9.31 15.93 13.91
CA LEU A 222 -10.18 16.61 12.95
C LEU A 222 -10.04 16.07 11.53
N GLU A 223 -8.92 15.43 11.19
CA GLU A 223 -8.62 14.97 9.84
C GLU A 223 -8.44 13.45 9.81
N ASN A 224 -7.49 12.92 10.58
CA ASN A 224 -7.13 11.50 10.51
C ASN A 224 -8.21 10.55 11.05
N VAL A 225 -8.87 10.89 12.16
CA VAL A 225 -9.95 10.06 12.72
C VAL A 225 -11.17 10.00 11.78
N PRO A 226 -11.73 11.11 11.28
CA PRO A 226 -12.82 11.07 10.32
C PRO A 226 -12.46 10.38 9.01
N GLU A 227 -11.24 10.54 8.48
CA GLU A 227 -10.77 9.79 7.30
C GLU A 227 -10.80 8.28 7.55
N PHE A 228 -10.38 7.84 8.74
CA PHE A 228 -10.34 6.43 9.11
C PHE A 228 -11.76 5.86 9.24
N LEU A 229 -12.65 6.58 9.92
CA LEU A 229 -14.05 6.21 10.08
C LEU A 229 -14.77 6.15 8.74
N PHE A 230 -14.56 7.15 7.87
CA PHE A 230 -15.14 7.20 6.54
C PHE A 230 -14.70 6.00 5.69
N LEU A 231 -13.39 5.72 5.61
CA LEU A 231 -12.85 4.59 4.85
C LEU A 231 -13.41 3.24 5.34
N TRP A 232 -13.41 3.02 6.67
CA TRP A 232 -13.87 1.77 7.25
C TRP A 232 -15.39 1.58 7.17
N SER A 233 -16.17 2.68 7.22
CA SER A 233 -17.63 2.61 7.14
C SER A 233 -18.15 2.11 5.80
N LEU A 234 -17.47 2.45 4.70
CA LEU A 234 -17.87 2.05 3.34
C LEU A 234 -17.04 0.85 2.84
N PHE A 235 -15.74 1.05 2.66
CA PHE A 235 -14.86 0.07 2.02
C PHE A 235 -14.36 -1.01 3.00
N GLY A 236 -14.18 -0.66 4.26
CA GLY A 236 -13.91 -1.63 5.33
C GLY A 236 -15.08 -2.59 5.52
N TYR A 237 -16.30 -2.06 5.57
CA TYR A 237 -17.52 -2.89 5.62
C TYR A 237 -17.66 -3.80 4.40
N LEU A 238 -17.41 -3.30 3.19
CA LEU A 238 -17.39 -4.15 1.97
C LEU A 238 -16.37 -5.29 2.09
N SER A 239 -15.20 -5.02 2.66
CA SER A 239 -14.17 -6.03 2.89
C SER A 239 -14.63 -7.10 3.87
N VAL A 240 -15.33 -6.71 4.94
CA VAL A 240 -15.96 -7.64 5.90
C VAL A 240 -17.04 -8.49 5.21
N LEU A 241 -17.89 -7.90 4.37
CA LEU A 241 -18.91 -8.64 3.61
C LEU A 241 -18.31 -9.66 2.65
N ILE A 242 -17.19 -9.34 2.00
CA ILE A 242 -16.46 -10.28 1.13
C ILE A 242 -16.01 -11.50 1.94
N VAL A 243 -15.38 -11.28 3.10
CA VAL A 243 -14.89 -12.36 3.97
C VAL A 243 -16.05 -13.17 4.53
N LEU A 244 -17.12 -12.52 4.99
CA LEU A 244 -18.33 -13.18 5.48
C LEU A 244 -18.96 -14.06 4.40
N LYS A 245 -19.10 -13.54 3.17
CA LYS A 245 -19.62 -14.31 2.05
C LYS A 245 -18.77 -15.54 1.73
N TRP A 246 -17.45 -15.48 1.95
CA TRP A 246 -16.53 -16.62 1.75
C TRP A 246 -16.58 -17.65 2.88
N THR A 247 -16.94 -17.26 4.11
CA THR A 247 -16.99 -18.19 5.26
C THR A 247 -18.36 -18.84 5.46
N THR A 248 -19.41 -18.32 4.83
CA THR A 248 -20.77 -18.87 4.89
C THR A 248 -21.03 -19.88 3.77
N ASP A 249 -21.48 -21.08 4.11
CA ASP A 249 -21.94 -22.07 3.14
C ASP A 249 -23.39 -21.81 2.70
N TRP A 250 -23.55 -21.16 1.56
CA TRP A 250 -24.85 -20.82 0.99
C TRP A 250 -25.60 -22.06 0.46
N VAL A 251 -24.89 -23.06 -0.03
CA VAL A 251 -25.49 -24.27 -0.64
C VAL A 251 -26.06 -25.17 0.45
N GLY A 252 -25.31 -25.38 1.54
CA GLY A 252 -25.78 -26.15 2.68
C GLY A 252 -26.98 -25.53 3.41
N LEU A 253 -27.12 -24.20 3.35
CA LEU A 253 -28.25 -23.46 3.93
C LEU A 253 -29.47 -23.35 3.00
N GLY A 254 -29.35 -23.74 1.72
CA GLY A 254 -30.42 -23.59 0.74
C GLY A 254 -30.77 -22.13 0.39
N LEU A 255 -29.89 -21.18 0.72
CA LEU A 255 -30.07 -19.75 0.47
C LEU A 255 -29.33 -19.34 -0.80
N ARG A 256 -29.84 -18.34 -1.52
CA ARG A 256 -29.16 -17.79 -2.69
C ARG A 256 -28.07 -16.82 -2.23
N PRO A 257 -26.84 -16.90 -2.78
CA PRO A 257 -25.76 -16.02 -2.36
C PRO A 257 -25.98 -14.58 -2.88
N PRO A 258 -26.20 -13.58 -2.00
CA PRO A 258 -26.53 -12.22 -2.41
C PRO A 258 -25.37 -11.51 -3.14
N SER A 259 -25.68 -10.63 -4.07
CA SER A 259 -24.71 -9.83 -4.84
C SER A 259 -24.13 -8.69 -4.01
N LEU A 260 -22.80 -8.67 -3.86
CA LEU A 260 -22.10 -7.64 -3.05
C LEU A 260 -22.19 -6.24 -3.65
N LEU A 261 -22.35 -6.13 -4.98
CA LEU A 261 -22.52 -4.85 -5.66
C LEU A 261 -23.89 -4.26 -5.32
N ASP A 262 -24.95 -5.07 -5.45
CA ASP A 262 -26.31 -4.59 -5.20
C ASP A 262 -26.50 -4.25 -3.72
N THR A 263 -25.90 -5.01 -2.80
CA THR A 263 -25.93 -4.64 -1.36
C THR A 263 -25.24 -3.31 -1.07
N LEU A 264 -24.14 -2.99 -1.75
CA LEU A 264 -23.47 -1.69 -1.63
C LEU A 264 -24.30 -0.56 -2.27
N LEU A 265 -24.92 -0.83 -3.41
CA LEU A 265 -25.76 0.12 -4.13
C LEU A 265 -27.00 0.47 -3.30
N HIS A 266 -27.70 -0.53 -2.77
CA HIS A 266 -28.86 -0.34 -1.89
C HIS A 266 -28.50 0.35 -0.57
N MET A 267 -27.31 0.07 -0.03
CA MET A 267 -26.81 0.76 1.16
C MET A 267 -26.72 2.28 0.94
N LEU A 268 -26.23 2.72 -0.23
CA LEU A 268 -26.04 4.16 -0.52
C LEU A 268 -27.33 4.85 -1.00
N LEU A 269 -28.15 4.20 -1.84
CA LEU A 269 -29.34 4.82 -2.44
C LEU A 269 -30.58 4.78 -1.55
N SER A 270 -30.73 3.75 -0.72
CA SER A 270 -31.95 3.53 0.09
C SER A 270 -31.58 3.02 1.49
N PRO A 271 -30.94 3.84 2.34
CA PRO A 271 -30.48 3.41 3.65
C PRO A 271 -31.67 3.05 4.55
N GLY A 272 -31.67 1.81 5.08
CA GLY A 272 -32.70 1.32 6.01
C GLY A 272 -33.98 0.79 5.36
N ALA A 273 -34.02 0.65 4.03
CA ALA A 273 -35.11 -0.10 3.39
C ALA A 273 -35.07 -1.58 3.82
N PRO A 274 -36.23 -2.23 4.05
CA PRO A 274 -36.27 -3.63 4.42
C PRO A 274 -35.66 -4.47 3.31
N ILE A 275 -34.63 -5.23 3.64
CA ILE A 275 -33.98 -6.15 2.71
C ILE A 275 -34.82 -7.44 2.70
N PRO A 276 -35.19 -8.00 1.53
CA PRO A 276 -35.83 -9.30 1.46
C PRO A 276 -35.05 -10.34 2.25
N ASP A 277 -35.75 -11.21 3.00
CA ASP A 277 -35.10 -12.21 3.86
C ASP A 277 -34.15 -13.15 3.07
N GLU A 278 -34.36 -13.29 1.76
CA GLU A 278 -33.53 -14.08 0.84
C GLU A 278 -32.15 -13.44 0.53
N ASP A 279 -32.01 -12.12 0.63
CA ASP A 279 -30.77 -11.39 0.32
C ASP A 279 -30.02 -10.92 1.58
N ARG A 280 -30.59 -11.14 2.76
CA ARG A 280 -29.98 -10.75 4.04
C ARG A 280 -28.80 -11.67 4.38
N MET A 281 -27.61 -11.09 4.57
CA MET A 281 -26.38 -11.82 4.91
C MET A 281 -26.25 -12.15 6.39
N TYR A 282 -26.74 -11.28 7.27
CA TYR A 282 -26.70 -11.46 8.72
C TYR A 282 -27.85 -10.73 9.41
N PRO A 283 -28.29 -11.16 10.61
CA PRO A 283 -29.39 -10.53 11.32
C PRO A 283 -29.06 -9.08 11.69
N GLY A 284 -29.98 -8.14 11.40
CA GLY A 284 -29.80 -6.72 11.71
C GLY A 284 -28.97 -5.92 10.69
N GLN A 285 -28.74 -6.48 9.49
CA GLN A 285 -27.97 -5.82 8.42
C GLN A 285 -28.48 -4.42 8.09
N GLU A 286 -29.80 -4.20 8.04
CA GLU A 286 -30.38 -2.90 7.68
C GLU A 286 -30.04 -1.79 8.71
N VAL A 287 -30.02 -2.12 10.00
CA VAL A 287 -29.67 -1.17 11.07
C VAL A 287 -28.19 -0.80 11.00
N VAL A 288 -27.32 -1.80 10.79
CA VAL A 288 -25.88 -1.58 10.69
C VAL A 288 -25.55 -0.74 9.44
N GLN A 289 -26.12 -1.07 8.29
CA GLN A 289 -25.89 -0.31 7.05
C GLN A 289 -26.36 1.15 7.18
N ALA A 290 -27.55 1.37 7.74
CA ALA A 290 -28.06 2.73 7.99
C ALA A 290 -27.14 3.50 8.95
N GLY A 291 -26.66 2.86 10.02
CA GLY A 291 -25.71 3.46 10.97
C GLY A 291 -24.36 3.83 10.34
N LEU A 292 -23.82 2.95 9.48
CA LEU A 292 -22.55 3.19 8.78
C LEU A 292 -22.66 4.34 7.76
N VAL A 293 -23.77 4.43 7.01
CA VAL A 293 -24.01 5.54 6.08
C VAL A 293 -24.20 6.86 6.83
N ALA A 294 -24.96 6.86 7.93
CA ALA A 294 -25.11 8.04 8.76
C ALA A 294 -23.75 8.51 9.32
N LEU A 295 -22.90 7.58 9.78
CA LEU A 295 -21.54 7.88 10.22
C LEU A 295 -20.70 8.48 9.10
N ALA A 296 -20.74 7.89 7.89
CA ALA A 296 -20.01 8.40 6.73
C ALA A 296 -20.45 9.83 6.36
N LEU A 297 -21.76 10.11 6.39
CA LEU A 297 -22.32 11.43 6.11
C LEU A 297 -21.93 12.47 7.16
N VAL A 298 -21.80 12.09 8.43
CA VAL A 298 -21.32 12.98 9.50
C VAL A 298 -19.81 13.26 9.39
N CYS A 299 -19.01 12.32 8.87
CA CYS A 299 -17.57 12.51 8.68
C CYS A 299 -17.25 13.59 7.64
N VAL A 300 -18.09 13.76 6.61
CA VAL A 300 -17.88 14.77 5.55
C VAL A 300 -17.83 16.21 6.11
N PRO A 301 -18.86 16.73 6.81
CA PRO A 301 -18.81 18.07 7.40
C PRO A 301 -17.78 18.14 8.54
N TRP A 302 -17.50 17.04 9.23
CA TRP A 302 -16.45 16.99 10.25
C TRP A 302 -15.10 17.39 9.65
N MET A 303 -14.65 16.73 8.58
CA MET A 303 -13.37 17.01 7.94
C MET A 303 -13.31 18.40 7.31
N LEU A 304 -14.40 18.81 6.65
CA LEU A 304 -14.42 20.02 5.84
C LEU A 304 -14.52 21.31 6.70
N LEU A 305 -15.36 21.32 7.74
CA LEU A 305 -15.73 22.55 8.44
C LEU A 305 -14.99 22.75 9.76
N LEU A 306 -14.71 21.70 10.55
CA LEU A 306 -14.20 21.90 11.91
C LEU A 306 -12.80 22.52 11.92
N LYS A 307 -11.89 22.04 11.07
CA LYS A 307 -10.51 22.55 11.01
C LYS A 307 -10.45 24.05 10.66
N PRO A 308 -11.05 24.54 9.56
CA PRO A 308 -11.01 25.97 9.25
C PRO A 308 -11.75 26.83 10.27
N LEU A 309 -12.84 26.35 10.86
CA LEU A 309 -13.59 27.11 11.87
C LEU A 309 -12.79 27.28 13.16
N ILE A 310 -12.10 26.23 13.62
CA ILE A 310 -11.24 26.29 14.81
C ILE A 310 -10.06 27.24 14.55
N LEU A 311 -9.42 27.13 13.39
CA LEU A 311 -8.34 28.05 13.02
C LEU A 311 -8.84 29.49 12.88
N ALA A 312 -10.01 29.72 12.28
CA ALA A 312 -10.59 31.06 12.17
C ALA A 312 -10.92 31.65 13.55
N SER A 313 -11.39 30.84 14.49
CA SER A 313 -11.63 31.28 15.88
C SER A 313 -10.33 31.64 16.59
N GLU A 314 -9.26 30.88 16.39
CA GLU A 314 -7.93 31.17 16.97
C GLU A 314 -7.33 32.46 16.41
N HIS A 315 -7.44 32.67 15.10
CA HIS A 315 -6.92 33.89 14.45
C HIS A 315 -7.76 35.15 14.74
N ARG A 316 -9.02 35.00 15.19
CA ARG A 316 -9.84 36.14 15.67
C ARG A 316 -9.36 36.69 17.01
N GLY A 317 -8.56 35.94 17.77
CA GLY A 317 -8.00 36.35 19.07
C GLY A 317 -6.81 37.32 19.00
N GLY A 318 -6.35 37.68 17.80
CA GLY A 318 -5.19 38.55 17.59
C GLY A 318 -4.03 37.80 16.94
N TYR A 319 -3.38 38.47 15.98
CA TYR A 319 -2.18 37.99 15.32
C TYR A 319 -1.02 38.13 16.32
N ASP A 320 -0.43 37.04 16.81
CA ASP A 320 0.92 37.11 17.36
C ASP A 320 1.86 37.30 16.16
N PRO A 321 2.46 38.50 15.95
CA PRO A 321 3.40 38.67 14.86
C PRO A 321 4.53 37.68 15.06
N ILE A 322 4.84 36.93 14.00
CA ILE A 322 6.08 36.16 13.91
C ILE A 322 7.19 37.13 14.29
N PRO A 323 8.01 36.88 15.33
CA PRO A 323 9.08 37.80 15.69
C PRO A 323 9.96 37.94 14.46
N ASP A 324 9.95 39.14 13.88
CA ASP A 324 10.76 39.50 12.74
C ASP A 324 12.20 39.08 13.06
N ALA A 325 12.83 38.41 12.10
CA ALA A 325 14.27 38.19 12.16
C ALA A 325 14.93 39.53 12.50
N PRO A 326 15.88 39.59 13.45
CA PRO A 326 16.52 40.84 13.79
C PRO A 326 17.03 41.48 12.49
N ALA A 327 16.50 42.66 12.20
CA ALA A 327 16.84 43.46 11.04
C ALA A 327 18.35 43.46 10.89
N GLY A 328 18.81 43.25 9.65
CA GLY A 328 20.22 43.32 9.32
C GLY A 328 20.81 44.57 9.96
N GLY A 329 21.86 44.37 10.75
CA GLY A 329 22.72 45.46 11.17
C GLY A 329 23.24 46.13 9.90
N GLU A 330 22.72 47.31 9.63
CA GLU A 330 23.45 48.33 8.89
C GLU A 330 24.75 48.58 9.64
N GLU A 331 25.82 47.89 9.26
CA GLU A 331 27.17 48.41 9.50
C GLU A 331 27.48 49.39 8.37
N GLY A 332 27.21 50.66 8.67
CA GLY A 332 27.83 51.78 7.99
C GLY A 332 29.29 51.96 8.42
N ARG A 333 30.12 52.30 7.43
CA ARG A 333 31.56 52.63 7.40
C ARG A 333 32.54 51.49 7.15
#